data_AF-A0A095WDF9-F1
#
_entry.id   AF-A0A095WDF9-F1
#
_cell.length_a   1.000
_cell.length_b   1.000
_cell.length_c   1.000
_cell.angle_alpha   90.00
_cell.angle_beta   90.00
_cell.angle_gamma   90.00
#
_symmetry.space_group_name_H-M   'P 1'
#
loop_
_entity.id
_entity.type
_entity.pdbx_description
1 polymer ?
#
loop_
_entity_poly.entity_id
_entity_poly.type
_entity_poly.pdbx_seq_one_letter_code
_entity_poly.pdbx_strand_id
1 'polypeptide(L)' 'MAHGAHSREALAAQRYVEATRNVDLAFRAVRGDQEEGARSAEYAAAQSRLDHALDELARAQELFDTAVNVRGTRHY' A
#
# COMPACT_ATOMS: atom_id res chain seq x y z
N MET A 1 32.40 -4.56 -4.98
CA MET A 1 31.33 -4.69 -6.00
C MET A 1 29.97 -4.57 -5.32
N ALA A 2 29.42 -3.36 -5.21
CA ALA A 2 28.15 -3.06 -4.52
C ALA A 2 27.17 -2.30 -5.44
N HIS A 3 26.87 -2.83 -6.62
CA HIS A 3 26.01 -2.18 -7.62
C HIS A 3 24.54 -2.67 -7.62
N GLY A 4 24.14 -3.54 -6.67
CA GLY A 4 22.79 -4.14 -6.64
C GLY A 4 21.83 -3.61 -5.55
N ALA A 5 22.33 -2.88 -4.54
CA ALA A 5 21.51 -2.38 -3.44
C ALA A 5 20.77 -1.10 -3.84
N HIS A 6 21.51 -0.12 -4.36
CA HIS A 6 20.98 1.18 -4.80
C HIS A 6 19.84 1.07 -5.83
N SER A 7 19.86 0.04 -6.69
CA SER A 7 18.80 -0.20 -7.67
C SER A 7 17.49 -0.70 -7.02
N ARG A 8 17.56 -1.55 -6.00
CA ARG A 8 16.38 -2.04 -5.28
C ARG A 8 15.80 -1.00 -4.33
N GLU A 9 16.66 -0.26 -3.63
CA GLU A 9 16.25 0.84 -2.77
C GLU A 9 15.60 1.98 -3.58
N ALA A 10 16.18 2.35 -4.74
CA ALA A 10 15.59 3.35 -5.63
C ALA A 10 14.23 2.92 -6.19
N LEU A 11 14.08 1.64 -6.58
CA LEU A 11 12.81 1.09 -7.05
C LEU A 11 11.74 1.09 -5.93
N ALA A 12 12.14 0.76 -4.69
CA ALA A 12 11.23 0.81 -3.55
C ALA A 12 10.78 2.24 -3.25
N ALA A 13 11.70 3.21 -3.29
CA ALA A 13 11.38 4.62 -3.09
C ALA A 13 10.43 5.16 -4.18
N GLN A 14 10.67 4.80 -5.45
CA GLN A 14 9.77 5.17 -6.55
C GLN A 14 8.35 4.62 -6.32
N ARG A 15 8.24 3.32 -6.00
CA ARG A 15 6.94 2.68 -5.75
C ARG A 15 6.21 3.31 -4.56
N TYR A 16 6.92 3.68 -3.51
CA TYR A 16 6.34 4.35 -2.35
C TYR A 16 5.76 5.73 -2.72
N VAL A 17 6.49 6.52 -3.51
CA VAL A 17 6.02 7.84 -3.98
C VAL A 17 4.81 7.70 -4.90
N GLU A 18 4.82 6.72 -5.81
CA GLU A 18 3.66 6.44 -6.67
C GLU A 18 2.43 6.00 -5.86
N ALA A 19 2.62 5.12 -4.87
CA ALA A 19 1.54 4.66 -4.01
C ALA A 19 0.92 5.80 -3.19
N THR A 20 1.75 6.63 -2.56
CA THR A 20 1.27 7.79 -1.76
C THR A 20 0.53 8.81 -2.62
N ARG A 21 0.99 9.06 -3.85
CA ARG A 21 0.27 9.93 -4.80
C ARG A 21 -1.09 9.35 -5.20
N ASN A 22 -1.19 8.04 -5.41
CA ASN A 22 -2.45 7.39 -5.76
C ASN A 22 -3.46 7.44 -4.61
N VAL A 23 -2.98 7.29 -3.37
CA VAL A 23 -3.81 7.45 -2.16
C VAL A 23 -4.38 8.87 -2.07
N ASP A 24 -3.55 9.89 -2.26
CA ASP A 24 -3.99 11.30 -2.26
C ASP A 24 -5.05 11.58 -3.32
N LEU A 25 -4.89 11.03 -4.53
CA LEU A 25 -5.86 11.17 -5.61
C LEU A 25 -7.19 10.48 -5.27
N ALA A 26 -7.14 9.29 -4.68
CA ALA A 26 -8.34 8.57 -4.24
C ALA A 26 -9.10 9.32 -3.15
N PHE A 27 -8.38 9.87 -2.16
CA PHE A 27 -9.00 10.70 -1.10
C PHE A 27 -9.66 11.96 -1.66
N ARG A 28 -9.02 12.63 -2.63
CA ARG A 28 -9.59 13.81 -3.28
C ARG A 28 -10.83 13.47 -4.09
N ALA A 29 -10.85 12.34 -4.79
CA ALA A 29 -12.03 11.88 -5.52
C ALA A 29 -13.21 11.63 -4.57
N VAL A 30 -12.99 10.91 -3.46
CA VAL A 30 -14.02 10.66 -2.43
C VAL A 30 -14.54 11.96 -1.82
N ARG A 31 -13.68 12.99 -1.66
CA ARG A 31 -14.08 14.32 -1.17
C ARG A 31 -14.81 15.17 -2.23
N GLY A 32 -14.47 15.01 -3.50
CA GLY A 32 -15.04 15.76 -4.63
C GLY A 32 -16.43 15.27 -5.05
N ASP A 33 -16.74 13.98 -4.90
CA ASP A 33 -18.05 13.39 -5.23
C ASP A 33 -19.16 13.67 -4.18
N GLN A 34 -18.96 14.63 -3.28
CA GLN A 34 -19.92 14.94 -2.20
C GLN A 34 -21.02 15.94 -2.59
N GLU A 35 -21.25 16.24 -3.88
CA GLU A 35 -22.44 16.99 -4.33
C GLU A 35 -23.67 16.05 -4.48
N GLU A 36 -24.29 15.84 -3.33
CA GLU A 36 -25.71 15.64 -3.05
C GLU A 36 -26.45 14.36 -3.50
N GLY A 37 -26.07 13.62 -4.55
CA GLY A 37 -26.95 12.57 -5.13
C GLY A 37 -26.45 11.11 -5.16
N ALA A 38 -25.15 10.85 -5.25
CA ALA A 38 -24.58 9.52 -5.58
C ALA A 38 -24.08 8.71 -4.36
N ARG A 39 -24.28 9.24 -3.15
CA ARG A 39 -23.50 8.97 -1.93
C ARG A 39 -23.54 7.55 -1.33
N SER A 40 -24.37 6.62 -1.80
CA SER A 40 -24.48 5.28 -1.17
C SER A 40 -23.66 4.19 -1.88
N ALA A 41 -23.73 4.11 -3.21
CA ALA A 41 -23.01 3.09 -3.97
C ALA A 41 -21.50 3.38 -4.02
N GLU A 42 -21.12 4.65 -4.14
CA GLU A 42 -19.72 5.09 -4.11
C GLU A 42 -19.11 4.88 -2.73
N TYR A 43 -19.88 5.06 -1.66
CA TYR A 43 -19.43 4.78 -0.30
C TYR A 43 -19.19 3.27 -0.07
N ALA A 44 -20.13 2.41 -0.50
CA ALA A 44 -19.94 0.96 -0.42
C ALA A 44 -18.73 0.50 -1.23
N ALA A 45 -18.50 1.07 -2.42
CA ALA A 45 -17.33 0.78 -3.22
C ALA A 45 -16.03 1.30 -2.59
N ALA A 46 -16.05 2.48 -1.96
CA ALA A 46 -14.91 3.02 -1.22
C ALA A 46 -14.58 2.15 0.00
N GLN A 47 -15.59 1.68 0.73
CA GLN A 47 -15.41 0.81 1.88
C GLN A 47 -14.86 -0.56 1.48
N SER A 48 -15.39 -1.16 0.42
CA SER A 48 -14.84 -2.42 -0.11
C SER A 48 -13.38 -2.29 -0.56
N ARG A 49 -13.00 -1.15 -1.15
CA ARG A 49 -11.60 -0.86 -1.51
C ARG A 49 -10.71 -0.70 -0.28
N LEU A 50 -11.22 -0.10 0.79
CA LEU A 50 -10.50 0.06 2.05
C LEU A 50 -10.27 -1.31 2.71
N ASP A 51 -11.30 -2.14 2.83
CA ASP A 51 -11.19 -3.47 3.42
C ASP A 51 -10.16 -4.33 2.67
N HIS A 52 -10.23 -4.31 1.33
CA HIS A 52 -9.24 -5.00 0.49
C HIS A 52 -7.80 -4.49 0.71
N ALA A 53 -7.62 -3.17 0.87
CA ALA A 53 -6.29 -2.61 1.12
C ALA A 53 -5.74 -3.01 2.50
N LEU A 54 -6.59 -3.11 3.51
CA LEU A 54 -6.20 -3.58 4.85
C LEU A 54 -5.82 -5.05 4.85
N ASP A 55 -6.55 -5.89 4.13
CA ASP A 55 -6.22 -7.30 3.96
C ASP A 55 -4.86 -7.50 3.26
N GLU A 56 -4.59 -6.73 2.20
CA GLU A 56 -3.30 -6.75 1.51
C GLU A 56 -2.16 -6.27 2.43
N LEU A 57 -2.41 -5.26 3.27
CA LEU A 57 -1.43 -4.78 4.23
C LEU A 57 -1.09 -5.85 5.27
N ALA A 58 -2.09 -6.56 5.80
CA ALA A 58 -1.88 -7.65 6.75
C ALA A 58 -1.04 -8.79 6.14
N ARG A 59 -1.37 -9.20 4.89
CA ARG A 59 -0.58 -10.19 4.15
C ARG A 59 0.86 -9.74 3.94
N ALA A 60 1.09 -8.47 3.61
CA ALA A 60 2.42 -7.93 3.43
C ALA A 60 3.23 -7.94 4.74
N GLN A 61 2.60 -7.66 5.88
CA GLN A 61 3.23 -7.72 7.19
C GLN A 61 3.64 -9.15 7.56
N GLU A 62 2.78 -10.16 7.36
CA GLU A 62 3.11 -11.56 7.63
C GLU A 62 4.30 -12.06 6.80
N LEU A 63 4.36 -11.67 5.52
CA LEU A 63 5.49 -11.99 4.64
C LEU A 63 6.79 -11.33 5.12
N PHE A 64 6.71 -10.08 5.58
CA PHE A 64 7.85 -9.36 6.14
C PHE A 64 8.37 -10.04 7.40
N ASP A 65 7.48 -10.33 8.35
CA ASP A 65 7.84 -10.97 9.62
C ASP A 65 8.47 -12.34 9.38
N THR A 66 7.93 -13.12 8.45
CA THR A 66 8.52 -14.41 8.04
C THR A 66 9.93 -14.22 7.47
N ALA A 67 10.12 -13.25 6.57
CA ALA A 67 11.42 -12.98 5.97
C ALA A 67 12.47 -12.51 6.99
N VAL A 68 12.05 -11.71 7.98
CA VAL A 68 12.92 -11.24 9.08
C VAL A 68 13.27 -12.39 10.03
N ASN A 69 12.30 -13.22 10.40
CA ASN A 69 12.53 -14.38 11.28
C ASN A 69 13.49 -15.41 10.64
N VAL A 70 13.32 -15.71 9.34
CA VAL A 70 14.25 -16.58 8.59
C VAL A 70 15.68 -16.01 8.55
N ARG A 71 15.82 -14.68 8.43
CA ARG A 71 17.13 -14.01 8.53
C ARG A 71 17.71 -14.09 9.93
N GLY A 72 16.90 -13.90 10.96
CA GLY A 72 17.32 -14.07 12.36
C GLY A 72 17.87 -15.46 12.65
N THR A 73 17.20 -16.51 12.15
CA THR A 73 17.66 -17.90 12.31
C THR A 73 18.90 -18.27 11.49
N ARG A 74 19.26 -17.50 10.46
CA ARG A 74 20.47 -17.75 9.64
C ARG A 74 21.73 -17.08 10.18
N HIS A 75 21.60 -16.27 11.24
CA HIS A 75 22.70 -15.51 11.85
C HIS A 75 23.12 -16.06 13.23
N TYR A 76 22.57 -17.20 13.66
CA TYR A 76 23.02 -17.96 14.83
C TYR A 76 23.69 -19.27 14.41
#